data_AF-A0A396QFY2-F1
#
_entry.id   AF-A0A396QFY2-F1
#
_cell.length_a   1.000
_cell.length_b   1.000
_cell.length_c   1.000
_cell.angle_alpha   90.00
_cell.angle_beta   90.00
_cell.angle_gamma   90.00
#
_symmetry.space_group_name_H-M   'P 1'
#
loop_
_entity.id
_entity.type
_entity.pdbx_description
1 polymer ?
#
loop_
_entity_poly.entity_id
_entity_poly.type
_entity_poly.pdbx_seq_one_letter_code
_entity_poly.pdbx_strand_id
1 'polypeptide(L)'
;MVIKSSIRNLGLKAVRGEEDYAARILDLPLAAGEFKALEGTAEYIGVTEEFKKVIDCFKTPAGETPAGFQIELELSSDRVLRANLKRNISYDRNGIKRPTNLLFSADSANPYEVAPISGLLANLTCNPGIIYDLFINNPEANVGNKFQTRDEVMVELGRILGPGCDISVELNDPFKKSDAEILEEAARFKELLSEYRVVIKVPHTGPVNRKNVDELLTGDKRLSRRYNEVTTEDAFRGHNLALMLHEHGYRVNFTLMFEPAQTALALQARPYFINSFIRHRLMQS
;
A
#
# COMPACT_ATOMS: atom_id res chain seq x y z
N MET A 1 12.69 -0.21 39.17
CA MET A 1 11.29 -0.70 39.20
C MET A 1 10.67 -0.41 37.85
N VAL A 2 10.08 -1.39 37.17
CA VAL A 2 9.32 -1.18 35.92
C VAL A 2 7.85 -1.25 36.29
N ILE A 3 7.11 -0.15 36.13
CA ILE A 3 5.66 -0.11 36.33
C ILE A 3 5.02 -0.46 34.98
N LYS A 4 4.16 -1.48 34.96
CA LYS A 4 3.35 -1.82 33.79
C LYS A 4 1.94 -1.30 34.00
N SER A 5 1.46 -0.49 33.06
CA SER A 5 0.09 0.02 32.99
C SER A 5 -0.44 -0.17 31.57
N SER A 6 -1.73 -0.38 31.45
CA SER A 6 -2.47 -0.39 30.18
C SER A 6 -3.76 0.41 30.29
N ILE A 7 -4.47 0.59 29.17
CA ILE A 7 -5.78 1.23 29.13
C ILE A 7 -6.75 0.57 30.12
N ARG A 8 -6.71 -0.76 30.26
CA ARG A 8 -7.54 -1.52 31.21
C ARG A 8 -7.41 -1.01 32.65
N ASN A 9 -6.21 -0.58 33.04
CA ASN A 9 -5.96 -0.12 34.41
C ASN A 9 -6.59 1.25 34.71
N LEU A 10 -7.03 2.01 33.70
CA LEU A 10 -7.77 3.27 33.88
C LEU A 10 -9.23 3.05 34.32
N GLY A 11 -9.76 1.83 34.25
CA GLY A 11 -11.13 1.52 34.67
C GLY A 11 -12.23 2.20 33.86
N LEU A 12 -11.93 2.62 32.63
CA LEU A 12 -12.87 3.31 31.74
C LEU A 12 -14.03 2.39 31.35
N LYS A 13 -15.24 2.94 31.25
CA LYS A 13 -16.40 2.20 30.74
C LYS A 13 -16.39 2.23 29.21
N ALA A 14 -16.70 1.12 28.57
CA ALA A 14 -16.86 1.12 27.12
C ALA A 14 -18.06 2.00 26.71
N VAL A 15 -17.93 2.73 25.60
CA VAL A 15 -19.05 3.38 24.94
C VAL A 15 -20.07 2.32 24.51
N ARG A 16 -21.35 2.57 24.77
CA ARG A 16 -22.43 1.63 24.47
C ARG A 16 -22.48 1.30 22.98
N GLY A 17 -22.46 0.01 22.64
CA GLY A 17 -22.44 -0.49 21.26
C GLY A 17 -21.05 -0.57 20.64
N GLU A 18 -19.99 -0.19 21.37
CA GLU A 18 -18.59 -0.27 20.92
C GLU A 18 -17.76 -1.27 21.75
N GLU A 19 -18.41 -2.05 22.62
CA GLU A 19 -17.76 -2.92 23.61
C GLU A 19 -16.76 -3.89 22.96
N ASP A 20 -17.18 -4.58 21.89
CA ASP A 20 -16.35 -5.56 21.18
C ASP A 20 -15.17 -4.92 20.43
N TYR A 21 -15.32 -3.68 19.96
CA TYR A 21 -14.23 -2.95 19.32
C TYR A 21 -13.24 -2.42 20.35
N ALA A 22 -13.74 -1.81 21.43
CA ALA A 22 -12.92 -1.27 22.51
C ALA A 22 -12.12 -2.36 23.25
N ALA A 23 -12.68 -3.57 23.37
CA ALA A 23 -11.99 -4.72 23.98
C ALA A 23 -10.63 -5.02 23.34
N ARG A 24 -10.44 -4.71 22.05
CA ARG A 24 -9.21 -4.97 21.27
C ARG A 24 -8.02 -4.11 21.68
N ILE A 25 -8.26 -3.02 22.40
CA ILE A 25 -7.22 -2.04 22.77
C ILE A 25 -7.02 -1.91 24.29
N LEU A 26 -7.79 -2.62 25.11
CA LEU A 26 -7.69 -2.50 26.57
C LEU A 26 -6.31 -2.88 27.12
N ASP A 27 -5.62 -3.81 26.47
CA ASP A 27 -4.30 -4.26 26.89
C ASP A 27 -3.16 -3.48 26.23
N LEU A 28 -3.46 -2.39 25.50
CA LEU A 28 -2.47 -1.46 24.98
C LEU A 28 -1.67 -0.85 26.15
N PRO A 29 -0.34 -1.00 26.18
CA PRO A 29 0.48 -0.47 27.24
C PRO A 29 0.50 1.06 27.20
N LEU A 30 0.47 1.67 28.38
CA LEU A 30 0.63 3.10 28.59
C LEU A 30 1.90 3.35 29.38
N ALA A 31 2.71 4.30 28.95
CA ALA A 31 3.79 4.84 29.76
C ALA A 31 3.21 5.54 30.99
N ALA A 32 3.99 5.60 32.08
CA ALA A 32 3.52 6.19 33.35
C ALA A 32 2.99 7.64 33.21
N GLY A 33 3.62 8.44 32.33
CA GLY A 33 3.18 9.79 32.04
C GLY A 33 1.83 9.83 31.32
N GLU A 34 1.61 8.93 30.37
CA GLU A 34 0.35 8.81 29.61
C GLU A 34 -0.78 8.34 30.51
N PHE A 35 -0.51 7.32 31.35
CA PHE A 35 -1.47 6.84 32.33
C PHE A 35 -1.94 7.98 33.25
N LYS A 36 -1.00 8.72 33.84
CA LYS A 36 -1.31 9.84 34.74
C LYS A 36 -2.04 10.99 34.03
N ALA A 37 -1.76 11.24 32.76
CA ALA A 37 -2.45 12.27 31.99
C ALA A 37 -3.92 11.90 31.69
N LEU A 38 -4.19 10.60 31.54
CA LEU A 38 -5.53 10.08 31.24
C LEU A 38 -6.36 9.80 32.50
N GLU A 39 -5.71 9.47 33.62
CA GLU A 39 -6.35 9.20 34.90
C GLU A 39 -7.19 10.39 35.37
N GLY A 40 -8.49 10.15 35.57
CA GLY A 40 -9.46 11.19 35.95
C GLY A 40 -9.86 12.14 34.82
N THR A 41 -9.21 12.09 33.65
CA THR A 41 -9.56 12.93 32.50
C THR A 41 -10.60 12.26 31.61
N ALA A 42 -10.40 10.98 31.26
CA ALA A 42 -11.35 10.17 30.52
C ALA A 42 -12.28 9.41 31.46
N GLU A 43 -13.55 9.25 31.07
CA GLU A 43 -14.53 8.40 31.78
C GLU A 43 -14.91 7.16 30.95
N TYR A 44 -14.80 7.27 29.64
CA TYR A 44 -15.18 6.23 28.70
C TYR A 44 -14.06 5.90 27.71
N ILE A 45 -14.10 4.67 27.20
CA ILE A 45 -13.26 4.19 26.10
C ILE A 45 -14.15 3.80 24.92
N GLY A 46 -13.82 4.30 23.74
CA GLY A 46 -14.50 3.98 22.50
C GLY A 46 -13.52 3.87 21.34
N VAL A 47 -14.06 3.80 20.14
CA VAL A 47 -13.28 3.76 18.91
C VAL A 47 -13.80 4.79 17.91
N THR A 48 -13.03 5.07 16.86
CA THR A 48 -13.48 5.88 15.73
C THR A 48 -14.27 5.03 14.71
N GLU A 49 -15.00 5.68 13.81
CA GLU A 49 -15.64 4.98 12.68
C GLU A 49 -14.62 4.32 11.74
N GLU A 50 -13.45 4.97 11.57
CA GLU A 50 -12.34 4.41 10.80
C GLU A 50 -11.81 3.12 11.44
N PHE A 51 -11.72 3.06 12.78
CA PHE A 51 -11.36 1.83 13.49
C PHE A 51 -12.34 0.71 13.15
N LYS A 52 -13.66 0.95 13.24
CA LYS A 52 -14.71 -0.03 12.91
C LYS A 52 -14.57 -0.51 11.47
N LYS A 53 -14.46 0.44 10.53
CA LYS A 53 -14.28 0.19 9.09
C LYS A 53 -13.07 -0.70 8.81
N VAL A 54 -11.92 -0.46 9.45
CA VAL A 54 -10.70 -1.27 9.29
C VAL A 54 -10.90 -2.68 9.84
N ILE A 55 -11.46 -2.82 11.04
CA ILE A 55 -11.71 -4.14 11.66
C ILE A 55 -12.64 -4.99 10.77
N ASP A 56 -13.71 -4.38 10.26
CA ASP A 56 -14.72 -5.05 9.45
C ASP A 56 -14.19 -5.38 8.05
N CYS A 57 -13.45 -4.47 7.43
CA CYS A 57 -12.81 -4.66 6.12
C CYS A 57 -11.90 -5.90 6.10
N PHE A 58 -11.13 -6.11 7.17
CA PHE A 58 -10.18 -7.23 7.26
C PHE A 58 -10.69 -8.42 8.04
N LYS A 59 -11.92 -8.35 8.58
CA LYS A 59 -12.52 -9.42 9.41
C LYS A 59 -11.57 -9.88 10.52
N THR A 60 -10.98 -8.91 11.21
CA THR A 60 -9.89 -9.17 12.16
C THR A 60 -10.37 -10.04 13.33
N PRO A 61 -9.63 -11.10 13.72
CA PRO A 61 -9.99 -11.98 14.83
C PRO A 61 -10.32 -11.20 16.11
N ALA A 62 -11.28 -11.68 16.90
CA ALA A 62 -11.68 -11.03 18.14
C ALA A 62 -10.48 -10.81 19.09
N GLY A 63 -10.42 -9.64 19.72
CA GLY A 63 -9.32 -9.27 20.62
C GLY A 63 -8.03 -8.79 19.92
N GLU A 64 -7.95 -8.83 18.59
CA GLU A 64 -6.77 -8.36 17.84
C GLU A 64 -7.03 -7.06 17.06
N THR A 65 -5.96 -6.35 16.67
CA THR A 65 -6.00 -5.34 15.61
C THR A 65 -5.15 -5.80 14.41
N PRO A 66 -5.54 -5.47 13.17
CA PRO A 66 -4.85 -5.97 11.99
C PRO A 66 -3.43 -5.42 11.89
N ALA A 67 -2.54 -6.16 11.24
CA ALA A 67 -1.22 -5.66 10.87
C ALA A 67 -1.33 -4.47 9.92
N GLY A 68 -0.31 -3.62 9.92
CA GLY A 68 -0.22 -2.49 9.02
C GLY A 68 -1.00 -1.26 9.50
N PHE A 69 -1.41 -1.23 10.77
CA PHE A 69 -2.08 -0.09 11.37
C PHE A 69 -1.43 0.28 12.69
N GLN A 70 -1.17 1.58 12.83
CA GLN A 70 -0.79 2.18 14.10
C GLN A 70 -2.06 2.51 14.89
N ILE A 71 -2.06 2.17 16.18
CA ILE A 71 -3.11 2.61 17.10
C ILE A 71 -2.78 4.04 17.54
N GLU A 72 -3.70 4.97 17.27
CA GLU A 72 -3.65 6.34 17.79
C GLU A 72 -4.78 6.50 18.82
N LEU A 73 -4.51 7.23 19.90
CA LEU A 73 -5.49 7.55 20.93
C LEU A 73 -5.80 9.04 20.85
N GLU A 74 -7.08 9.37 20.78
CA GLU A 74 -7.59 10.73 20.80
C GLU A 74 -8.51 10.91 22.00
N LEU A 75 -8.30 11.96 22.78
CA LEU A 75 -9.19 12.32 23.87
C LEU A 75 -10.08 13.48 23.41
N SER A 76 -11.39 13.23 23.31
CA SER A 76 -12.37 14.25 22.94
C SER A 76 -12.93 15.00 24.15
N SER A 77 -13.55 16.16 23.89
CA SER A 77 -14.11 17.04 24.93
C SER A 77 -15.26 16.41 25.74
N ASP A 78 -15.87 15.35 25.22
CA ASP A 78 -16.88 14.52 25.88
C ASP A 78 -16.29 13.53 26.90
N ARG A 79 -14.98 13.62 27.18
CA ARG A 79 -14.24 12.73 28.10
C ARG A 79 -14.22 11.27 27.66
N VAL A 80 -14.35 11.05 26.35
CA VAL A 80 -14.16 9.73 25.74
C VAL A 80 -12.75 9.65 25.16
N LEU A 81 -12.00 8.62 25.57
CA LEU A 81 -10.76 8.22 24.91
C LEU A 81 -11.12 7.34 23.72
N ARG A 82 -10.76 7.73 22.50
CA ARG A 82 -11.08 7.00 21.26
C ARG A 82 -9.82 6.43 20.64
N ALA A 83 -9.84 5.14 20.36
CA ALA A 83 -8.80 4.51 19.57
C ALA A 83 -9.12 4.61 18.07
N ASN A 84 -8.11 4.96 17.28
CA ASN A 84 -8.14 4.98 15.83
C ASN A 84 -7.11 4.00 15.26
N LEU A 85 -7.37 3.44 14.07
CA LEU A 85 -6.40 2.63 13.31
C LEU A 85 -5.93 3.42 12.10
N LYS A 86 -4.72 3.96 12.18
CA LYS A 86 -4.10 4.70 11.08
C LYS A 86 -3.21 3.80 10.24
N ARG A 87 -3.39 3.80 8.92
CA ARG A 87 -2.58 3.01 8.00
C ARG A 87 -1.09 3.31 8.18
N ASN A 88 -0.31 2.29 8.55
CA ASN A 88 1.14 2.37 8.72
C ASN A 88 1.78 0.97 8.61
N ILE A 89 2.39 0.65 7.46
CA ILE A 89 3.02 -0.66 7.19
C ILE A 89 4.22 -0.98 8.08
N SER A 90 4.74 -0.02 8.85
CA SER A 90 5.77 -0.27 9.85
C SER A 90 5.26 -1.01 11.10
N TYR A 91 3.94 -1.21 11.20
CA TYR A 91 3.31 -1.91 12.30
C TYR A 91 2.85 -3.31 11.88
N ASP A 92 3.05 -4.29 12.76
CA ASP A 92 2.43 -5.62 12.73
C ASP A 92 1.11 -5.57 13.53
N ARG A 93 0.49 -6.72 13.74
CA ARG A 93 -0.74 -6.90 14.51
C ARG A 93 -0.64 -6.27 15.90
N ASN A 94 -1.77 -5.87 16.44
CA ASN A 94 -1.91 -5.33 17.80
C ASN A 94 -1.09 -4.05 18.06
N GLY A 95 -0.83 -3.26 17.01
CA GLY A 95 -0.10 -2.00 17.11
C GLY A 95 1.37 -2.17 17.49
N ILE A 96 1.94 -3.36 17.27
CA ILE A 96 3.35 -3.65 17.55
C ILE A 96 4.19 -3.17 16.37
N LYS A 97 5.27 -2.41 16.63
CA LYS A 97 6.21 -2.05 15.56
C LYS A 97 6.92 -3.30 15.02
N ARG A 98 7.10 -3.36 13.70
CA ARG A 98 7.96 -4.38 13.08
C ARG A 98 9.39 -4.31 13.68
N PRO A 99 10.14 -5.42 13.69
CA PRO A 99 11.43 -5.48 14.36
C PRO A 99 12.50 -4.53 13.80
N THR A 100 12.36 -4.08 12.55
CA THR A 100 13.32 -3.19 11.89
C THR A 100 12.58 -2.03 11.20
N ASN A 101 13.31 -0.93 10.98
CA ASN A 101 12.83 0.19 10.19
C ASN A 101 13.02 -0.03 8.67
N LEU A 102 13.58 -1.17 8.26
CA LEU A 102 13.76 -1.54 6.87
C LEU A 102 12.62 -2.45 6.43
N LEU A 103 11.81 -1.96 5.49
CA LEU A 103 10.66 -2.66 4.98
C LEU A 103 11.02 -3.42 3.70
N PHE A 104 10.71 -4.70 3.65
CA PHE A 104 11.01 -5.54 2.50
C PHE A 104 9.86 -5.55 1.51
N SER A 105 10.22 -5.45 0.23
CA SER A 105 9.32 -5.59 -0.90
C SER A 105 9.74 -6.77 -1.77
N ALA A 106 8.77 -7.57 -2.22
CA ALA A 106 9.00 -8.57 -3.27
C ALA A 106 8.54 -8.02 -4.62
N ASP A 107 9.21 -8.41 -5.71
CA ASP A 107 8.81 -8.09 -7.09
C ASP A 107 8.35 -9.39 -7.78
N SER A 108 7.08 -9.74 -7.61
CA SER A 108 6.52 -11.02 -8.06
C SER A 108 5.01 -10.93 -8.22
N ALA A 109 4.45 -11.80 -9.06
CA ALA A 109 3.03 -12.07 -9.16
C ALA A 109 2.71 -13.54 -8.88
N ASN A 110 3.69 -14.34 -8.45
CA ASN A 110 3.55 -15.77 -8.23
C ASN A 110 3.09 -16.05 -6.78
N PRO A 111 1.83 -16.47 -6.55
CA PRO A 111 1.33 -16.74 -5.21
C PRO A 111 2.11 -17.85 -4.48
N TYR A 112 2.67 -18.82 -5.21
CA TYR A 112 3.40 -19.95 -4.63
C TYR A 112 4.74 -19.51 -4.02
N GLU A 113 5.39 -18.51 -4.62
CA GLU A 113 6.64 -17.92 -4.10
C GLU A 113 6.39 -16.89 -3.00
N VAL A 114 5.28 -16.15 -3.10
CA VAL A 114 4.93 -15.11 -2.13
C VAL A 114 4.46 -15.72 -0.80
N ALA A 115 3.72 -16.83 -0.83
CA ALA A 115 3.20 -17.50 0.36
C ALA A 115 4.25 -17.74 1.47
N PRO A 116 5.40 -18.39 1.21
CA PRO A 116 6.40 -18.69 2.25
C PRO A 116 7.08 -17.45 2.84
N ILE A 117 7.11 -16.31 2.14
CA ILE A 117 7.76 -15.08 2.60
C ILE A 117 6.79 -14.00 3.07
N SER A 118 5.48 -14.24 2.96
CA SER A 118 4.42 -13.26 3.20
C SER A 118 4.52 -12.52 4.54
N GLY A 119 4.86 -13.22 5.62
CA GLY A 119 5.01 -12.62 6.96
C GLY A 119 6.18 -11.63 7.10
N LEU A 120 7.12 -11.61 6.15
CA LEU A 120 8.27 -10.70 6.15
C LEU A 120 8.04 -9.47 5.27
N LEU A 121 7.07 -9.52 4.36
CA LEU A 121 6.82 -8.47 3.38
C LEU A 121 5.99 -7.33 3.98
N ALA A 122 6.34 -6.12 3.57
CA ALA A 122 5.57 -4.91 3.82
C ALA A 122 5.00 -4.31 2.53
N ASN A 123 5.57 -4.68 1.39
CA ASN A 123 5.06 -4.33 0.08
C ASN A 123 5.25 -5.50 -0.91
N LEU A 124 4.40 -5.59 -1.92
CA LEU A 124 4.60 -6.39 -3.11
C LEU A 124 4.52 -5.44 -4.30
N THR A 125 5.44 -5.57 -5.25
CA THR A 125 5.36 -4.89 -6.55
C THR A 125 5.12 -5.91 -7.64
N CYS A 126 4.26 -5.57 -8.58
CA CYS A 126 4.12 -6.31 -9.82
C CYS A 126 3.90 -5.34 -10.97
N ASN A 127 4.09 -5.83 -12.20
CA ASN A 127 3.82 -5.13 -13.44
C ASN A 127 3.19 -6.11 -14.44
N PRO A 128 2.61 -5.63 -15.56
CA PRO A 128 2.00 -6.51 -16.55
C PRO A 128 2.90 -7.66 -17.01
N GLY A 129 4.19 -7.41 -17.26
CA GLY A 129 5.11 -8.48 -17.66
C GLY A 129 5.30 -9.56 -16.59
N ILE A 130 5.41 -9.17 -15.31
CA ILE A 130 5.48 -10.14 -14.21
C ILE A 130 4.19 -10.95 -14.09
N ILE A 131 3.03 -10.30 -14.25
CA ILE A 131 1.73 -10.97 -14.11
C ILE A 131 1.45 -11.90 -15.29
N TYR A 132 1.54 -11.38 -16.52
CA TYR A 132 1.15 -12.12 -17.71
C TYR A 132 2.26 -13.06 -18.18
N ASP A 133 3.48 -12.56 -18.35
CA ASP A 133 4.54 -13.34 -19.00
C ASP A 133 5.22 -14.31 -18.02
N LEU A 134 5.55 -13.83 -16.81
CA LEU A 134 6.29 -14.64 -15.85
C LEU A 134 5.40 -15.59 -15.04
N PHE A 135 4.10 -15.30 -14.93
CA PHE A 135 3.16 -16.09 -14.15
C PHE A 135 2.01 -16.70 -14.97
N ILE A 136 0.99 -15.93 -15.37
CA ILE A 136 -0.24 -16.46 -15.97
C ILE A 136 0.05 -17.35 -17.19
N ASN A 137 0.89 -16.88 -18.11
CA ASN A 137 1.23 -17.57 -19.35
C ASN A 137 2.41 -18.54 -19.20
N ASN A 138 2.92 -18.75 -17.98
CA ASN A 138 4.01 -19.66 -17.70
C ASN A 138 3.47 -20.94 -17.01
N PRO A 139 3.34 -22.08 -17.72
CA PRO A 139 2.79 -23.31 -17.16
C PRO A 139 3.58 -23.90 -16.00
N GLU A 140 4.89 -23.60 -15.90
CA GLU A 140 5.72 -24.06 -14.79
C GLU A 140 5.42 -23.26 -13.51
N ALA A 141 5.16 -21.95 -13.64
CA ALA A 141 4.85 -21.07 -12.52
C ALA A 141 3.36 -21.17 -12.11
N ASN A 142 2.45 -21.16 -13.08
CA ASN A 142 1.00 -21.29 -12.87
C ASN A 142 0.59 -22.78 -12.88
N VAL A 143 0.96 -23.48 -11.79
CA VAL A 143 0.80 -24.93 -11.67
C VAL A 143 -0.65 -25.36 -11.93
N GLY A 144 -0.83 -26.15 -12.99
CA GLY A 144 -2.14 -26.66 -13.41
C GLY A 144 -3.05 -25.61 -14.06
N ASN A 145 -2.51 -24.47 -14.50
CA ASN A 145 -3.26 -23.34 -15.06
C ASN A 145 -4.41 -22.89 -14.14
N LYS A 146 -4.13 -22.81 -12.84
CA LYS A 146 -5.13 -22.47 -11.82
C LYS A 146 -5.62 -21.03 -11.95
N PHE A 147 -4.75 -20.11 -12.37
CA PHE A 147 -5.07 -18.69 -12.54
C PHE A 147 -5.20 -18.33 -14.01
N GLN A 148 -6.28 -17.65 -14.37
CA GLN A 148 -6.60 -17.26 -15.74
C GLN A 148 -6.61 -15.75 -15.93
N THR A 149 -6.87 -15.01 -14.85
CA THR A 149 -7.03 -13.55 -14.92
C THR A 149 -6.12 -12.84 -13.92
N ARG A 150 -5.75 -11.60 -14.26
CA ARG A 150 -5.02 -10.71 -13.34
C ARG A 150 -5.77 -10.52 -12.02
N ASP A 151 -7.09 -10.43 -12.07
CA ASP A 151 -7.94 -10.22 -10.89
C ASP A 151 -7.83 -11.42 -9.93
N GLU A 152 -7.87 -12.66 -10.43
CA GLU A 152 -7.68 -13.86 -9.61
C GLU A 152 -6.32 -13.87 -8.92
N VAL A 153 -5.26 -13.46 -9.64
CA VAL A 153 -3.92 -13.34 -9.07
C VAL A 153 -3.89 -12.26 -7.97
N MET A 154 -4.50 -11.10 -8.20
CA MET A 154 -4.53 -10.01 -7.20
C MET A 154 -5.31 -10.39 -5.95
N VAL A 155 -6.46 -11.07 -6.12
CA VAL A 155 -7.26 -11.57 -4.98
C VAL A 155 -6.45 -12.57 -4.16
N GLU A 156 -5.76 -13.52 -4.80
CA GLU A 156 -4.98 -14.53 -4.08
C GLU A 156 -3.76 -13.91 -3.39
N LEU A 157 -3.03 -13.01 -4.04
CA LEU A 157 -1.93 -12.28 -3.41
C LEU A 157 -2.42 -11.43 -2.23
N GLY A 158 -3.57 -10.76 -2.38
CA GLY A 158 -4.23 -10.04 -1.30
C GLY A 158 -4.59 -10.96 -0.13
N ARG A 159 -5.08 -12.17 -0.39
CA ARG A 159 -5.38 -13.17 0.66
C ARG A 159 -4.12 -13.62 1.39
N ILE A 160 -3.06 -13.92 0.66
CA ILE A 160 -1.78 -14.41 1.21
C ILE A 160 -1.10 -13.33 2.08
N LEU A 161 -1.06 -12.09 1.59
CA LEU A 161 -0.31 -11.01 2.21
C LEU A 161 -1.04 -10.36 3.39
N GLY A 162 -2.37 -10.47 3.44
CA GLY A 162 -3.18 -9.91 4.53
C GLY A 162 -3.15 -8.37 4.58
N PRO A 163 -3.51 -7.76 5.74
CA PRO A 163 -3.62 -6.30 5.90
C PRO A 163 -2.27 -5.57 6.05
N GLY A 164 -1.22 -6.30 6.47
CA GLY A 164 0.07 -5.73 6.83
C GLY A 164 0.95 -5.31 5.65
N CYS A 165 0.52 -5.61 4.42
CA CYS A 165 1.31 -5.44 3.22
C CYS A 165 0.56 -4.59 2.18
N ASP A 166 1.26 -3.60 1.61
CA ASP A 166 0.77 -2.89 0.43
C ASP A 166 1.07 -3.67 -0.86
N ILE A 167 0.26 -3.44 -1.88
CA ILE A 167 0.39 -4.11 -3.18
C ILE A 167 0.39 -3.04 -4.27
N SER A 168 1.58 -2.83 -4.83
CA SER A 168 1.86 -1.91 -5.93
C SER A 168 1.57 -2.58 -7.27
N VAL A 169 0.46 -2.19 -7.91
CA VAL A 169 -0.02 -2.71 -9.20
C VAL A 169 0.11 -1.65 -10.28
N GLU A 170 0.73 -2.00 -11.39
CA GLU A 170 0.89 -1.11 -12.54
C GLU A 170 -0.32 -1.19 -13.48
N LEU A 171 -0.73 -0.02 -13.97
CA LEU A 171 -1.85 0.13 -14.91
C LEU A 171 -1.54 -0.56 -16.23
N ASN A 172 -2.54 -1.17 -16.86
CA ASN A 172 -2.39 -1.69 -18.22
C ASN A 172 -2.38 -0.53 -19.22
N ASP A 173 -1.31 -0.43 -20.00
CA ASP A 173 -1.12 0.57 -21.08
C ASP A 173 -1.64 1.99 -20.72
N PRO A 174 -1.00 2.67 -19.75
CA PRO A 174 -1.42 4.01 -19.33
C PRO A 174 -1.21 5.07 -20.44
N PHE A 175 -0.62 4.71 -21.58
CA PHE A 175 -0.36 5.62 -22.69
C PHE A 175 -1.57 5.81 -23.59
N LYS A 176 -2.40 4.78 -23.77
CA LYS A 176 -3.57 4.81 -24.67
C LYS A 176 -4.89 5.15 -23.96
N LYS A 177 -4.95 4.96 -22.63
CA LYS A 177 -6.14 5.22 -21.82
C LYS A 177 -6.41 6.70 -21.57
N SER A 178 -7.69 7.02 -21.46
CA SER A 178 -8.21 8.25 -20.87
C SER A 178 -8.12 8.20 -19.34
N ASP A 179 -8.23 9.36 -18.69
CA ASP A 179 -8.22 9.46 -17.23
C ASP A 179 -9.37 8.64 -16.60
N ALA A 180 -10.53 8.60 -17.24
CA ALA A 180 -11.68 7.81 -16.79
C ALA A 180 -11.38 6.30 -16.78
N GLU A 181 -10.78 5.77 -17.87
CA GLU A 181 -10.41 4.35 -17.96
C GLU A 181 -9.30 3.99 -16.96
N ILE A 182 -8.40 4.93 -16.66
CA ILE A 182 -7.38 4.75 -15.63
C ILE A 182 -8.01 4.68 -14.23
N LEU A 183 -8.92 5.61 -13.93
CA LEU A 183 -9.61 5.64 -12.64
C LEU A 183 -10.51 4.40 -12.45
N GLU A 184 -11.16 3.92 -13.51
CA GLU A 184 -11.93 2.67 -13.48
C GLU A 184 -11.03 1.47 -13.14
N GLU A 185 -9.87 1.34 -13.79
CA GLU A 185 -8.90 0.29 -13.47
C GLU A 185 -8.38 0.40 -12.03
N ALA A 186 -8.05 1.61 -11.57
CA ALA A 186 -7.61 1.85 -10.19
C ALA A 186 -8.71 1.52 -9.17
N ALA A 187 -9.98 1.85 -9.47
CA ALA A 187 -11.14 1.50 -8.66
C ALA A 187 -11.35 -0.02 -8.58
N ARG A 188 -11.16 -0.73 -9.70
CA ARG A 188 -11.20 -2.20 -9.70
C ARG A 188 -10.15 -2.79 -8.77
N PHE A 189 -8.91 -2.31 -8.81
CA PHE A 189 -7.89 -2.78 -7.86
C PHE A 189 -8.22 -2.43 -6.41
N LYS A 190 -8.80 -1.26 -6.16
CA LYS A 190 -9.28 -0.86 -4.82
C LYS A 190 -10.37 -1.78 -4.30
N GLU A 191 -11.27 -2.28 -5.16
CA GLU A 191 -12.29 -3.27 -4.80
C GLU A 191 -11.63 -4.61 -4.40
N LEU A 192 -10.71 -5.11 -5.22
CA LEU A 192 -10.06 -6.41 -5.01
C LEU A 192 -9.13 -6.41 -3.79
N LEU A 193 -8.43 -5.30 -3.57
CA LEU A 193 -7.34 -5.20 -2.59
C LEU A 193 -7.68 -4.36 -1.37
N SER A 194 -8.81 -3.65 -1.35
CA SER A 194 -9.12 -2.57 -0.38
C SER A 194 -8.28 -1.30 -0.55
N GLU A 195 -8.87 -0.18 -0.12
CA GLU A 195 -8.22 1.14 -0.13
C GLU A 195 -6.93 1.20 0.68
N TYR A 196 -6.81 0.33 1.68
CA TYR A 196 -5.69 0.30 2.60
C TYR A 196 -4.46 -0.39 2.04
N ARG A 197 -4.60 -1.23 1.00
CA ARG A 197 -3.48 -2.02 0.46
C ARG A 197 -3.10 -1.64 -0.95
N VAL A 198 -4.05 -1.17 -1.76
CA VAL A 198 -3.75 -0.79 -3.15
C VAL A 198 -2.80 0.40 -3.21
N VAL A 199 -1.78 0.28 -4.05
CA VAL A 199 -0.89 1.37 -4.47
C VAL A 199 -0.80 1.30 -6.00
N ILE A 200 -1.09 2.40 -6.69
CA ILE A 200 -1.06 2.44 -8.15
C ILE A 200 0.34 2.75 -8.61
N LYS A 201 0.93 1.85 -9.38
CA LYS A 201 2.28 2.00 -9.90
C LYS A 201 2.23 2.74 -11.24
N VAL A 202 2.92 3.87 -11.30
CA VAL A 202 2.89 4.81 -12.42
C VAL A 202 4.29 4.92 -13.04
N PRO A 203 4.45 4.71 -14.36
CA PRO A 203 5.74 4.85 -15.00
C PRO A 203 6.15 6.32 -15.11
N HIS A 204 7.43 6.60 -14.86
CA HIS A 204 8.04 7.85 -15.29
C HIS A 204 8.25 7.79 -16.82
N THR A 205 7.38 8.46 -17.57
CA THR A 205 7.20 8.26 -19.02
C THR A 205 8.33 8.80 -19.88
N GLY A 206 8.97 9.90 -19.49
CA GLY A 206 10.07 10.50 -20.26
C GLY A 206 9.67 10.74 -21.73
N PRO A 207 10.43 10.24 -22.72
CA PRO A 207 10.11 10.37 -24.15
C PRO A 207 9.10 9.31 -24.64
N VAL A 208 8.37 8.61 -23.78
CA VAL A 208 7.38 7.59 -24.21
C VAL A 208 5.98 8.18 -24.12
N ASN A 209 5.21 8.07 -25.21
CA ASN A 209 3.83 8.51 -25.29
C ASN A 209 2.99 7.59 -26.19
N ARG A 210 1.71 7.94 -26.34
CA ARG A 210 0.72 7.18 -27.13
C ARG A 210 1.16 6.91 -28.56
N LYS A 211 1.93 7.81 -29.17
CA LYS A 211 2.31 7.73 -30.59
C LYS A 211 3.49 6.79 -30.84
N ASN A 212 4.36 6.58 -29.85
CA ASN A 212 5.59 5.83 -30.03
C ASN A 212 5.77 4.64 -29.08
N VAL A 213 4.86 4.40 -28.12
CA VAL A 213 4.95 3.26 -27.21
C VAL A 213 5.07 1.92 -27.94
N ASP A 214 4.42 1.78 -29.10
CA ASP A 214 4.44 0.55 -29.90
C ASP A 214 5.83 0.24 -30.50
N GLU A 215 6.72 1.23 -30.62
CA GLU A 215 8.12 1.04 -31.04
C GLU A 215 8.90 0.19 -30.01
N LEU A 216 8.53 0.26 -28.73
CA LEU A 216 9.16 -0.56 -27.68
C LEU A 216 8.68 -2.01 -27.68
N LEU A 217 7.58 -2.30 -28.38
CA LEU A 217 6.95 -3.61 -28.41
C LEU A 217 7.24 -4.37 -29.71
N THR A 218 7.68 -3.68 -30.76
CA THR A 218 7.86 -4.22 -32.12
C THR A 218 9.26 -3.97 -32.65
N GLY A 219 9.67 -4.69 -33.71
CA GLY A 219 10.95 -4.49 -34.38
C GLY A 219 12.16 -4.73 -33.47
N ASP A 220 13.13 -3.81 -33.49
CA ASP A 220 14.34 -3.83 -32.66
C ASP A 220 14.10 -3.35 -31.21
N LYS A 221 12.86 -2.98 -30.88
CA LYS A 221 12.39 -2.53 -29.57
C LYS A 221 13.11 -1.27 -29.07
N ARG A 222 13.48 -0.36 -30.00
CA ARG A 222 14.13 0.91 -29.69
C ARG A 222 13.24 2.08 -30.12
N LEU A 223 13.34 3.18 -29.38
CA LEU A 223 12.71 4.42 -29.80
C LEU A 223 13.44 5.01 -31.00
N SER A 224 12.67 5.47 -31.98
CA SER A 224 13.17 6.22 -33.13
C SER A 224 13.74 7.59 -32.73
N ARG A 225 13.23 8.17 -31.65
CA ARG A 225 13.70 9.43 -31.06
C ARG A 225 14.69 9.22 -29.93
N ARG A 226 15.57 10.21 -29.73
CA ARG A 226 16.51 10.21 -28.60
C ARG A 226 15.80 10.44 -27.27
N TYR A 227 16.43 9.98 -26.19
CA TYR A 227 15.87 10.11 -24.85
C TYR A 227 15.72 11.57 -24.38
N ASN A 228 16.51 12.48 -24.94
CA ASN A 228 16.48 13.92 -24.65
C ASN A 228 15.65 14.74 -25.65
N GLU A 229 15.07 14.10 -26.67
CA GLU A 229 14.13 14.71 -27.63
C GLU A 229 12.70 14.57 -27.08
N VAL A 230 12.47 15.18 -25.94
CA VAL A 230 11.22 15.08 -25.17
C VAL A 230 10.52 16.44 -25.11
N THR A 231 9.21 16.46 -25.35
CA THR A 231 8.40 17.65 -25.11
C THR A 231 8.15 17.82 -23.62
N THR A 232 7.87 19.04 -23.16
CA THR A 232 7.50 19.26 -21.76
C THR A 232 6.27 18.43 -21.37
N GLU A 233 5.28 18.31 -22.25
CA GLU A 233 4.09 17.48 -22.01
C GLU A 233 4.45 16.01 -21.76
N ASP A 234 5.25 15.40 -22.63
CA ASP A 234 5.67 13.99 -22.51
C ASP A 234 6.48 13.76 -21.23
N ALA A 235 7.39 14.68 -20.91
CA ALA A 235 8.24 14.61 -19.72
C ALA A 235 7.44 14.63 -18.41
N PHE A 236 6.31 15.35 -18.38
CA PHE A 236 5.48 15.52 -17.20
C PHE A 236 4.22 14.65 -17.17
N ARG A 237 3.94 13.87 -18.22
CA ARG A 237 2.76 13.00 -18.26
C ARG A 237 2.65 12.05 -17.06
N GLY A 238 3.72 11.33 -16.71
CA GLY A 238 3.74 10.45 -15.53
C GLY A 238 3.49 11.20 -14.21
N HIS A 239 3.97 12.45 -14.11
CA HIS A 239 3.74 13.30 -12.93
C HIS A 239 2.30 13.76 -12.83
N ASN A 240 1.71 14.22 -13.94
CA ASN A 240 0.30 14.63 -14.00
C ASN A 240 -0.64 13.45 -13.70
N LEU A 241 -0.29 12.25 -14.19
CA LEU A 241 -1.02 11.03 -13.86
C LEU A 241 -0.95 10.70 -12.36
N ALA A 242 0.23 10.81 -11.74
CA ALA A 242 0.38 10.61 -10.30
C ALA A 242 -0.42 11.64 -9.48
N LEU A 243 -0.42 12.91 -9.89
CA LEU A 243 -1.21 13.97 -9.27
C LEU A 243 -2.71 13.71 -9.37
N MET A 244 -3.20 13.37 -10.57
CA MET A 244 -4.61 13.01 -10.79
C MET A 244 -5.05 11.84 -9.89
N LEU A 245 -4.24 10.78 -9.81
CA LEU A 245 -4.50 9.65 -8.92
C LEU A 245 -4.52 10.06 -7.44
N HIS A 246 -3.59 10.94 -7.03
CA HIS A 246 -3.54 11.47 -5.67
C HIS A 246 -4.79 12.29 -5.31
N GLU A 247 -5.25 13.15 -6.22
CA GLU A 247 -6.48 13.94 -6.05
C GLU A 247 -7.73 13.05 -5.88
N HIS A 248 -7.71 11.85 -6.46
CA HIS A 248 -8.77 10.85 -6.31
C HIS A 248 -8.55 9.87 -5.13
N GLY A 249 -7.58 10.16 -4.26
CA GLY A 249 -7.35 9.42 -3.02
C GLY A 249 -6.54 8.12 -3.19
N TYR A 250 -5.81 7.97 -4.30
CA TYR A 250 -4.92 6.83 -4.51
C TYR A 250 -3.48 7.15 -4.05
N ARG A 251 -2.82 6.13 -3.49
CA ARG A 251 -1.38 6.14 -3.22
C ARG A 251 -0.65 5.71 -4.49
N VAL A 252 0.47 6.36 -4.80
CA VAL A 252 1.22 6.13 -6.03
C VAL A 252 2.62 5.56 -5.76
N ASN A 253 3.04 4.60 -6.56
CA ASN A 253 4.42 4.10 -6.64
C ASN A 253 5.03 4.49 -7.99
N PHE A 254 6.00 5.40 -8.02
CA PHE A 254 6.70 5.70 -9.28
C PHE A 254 7.62 4.55 -9.69
N THR A 255 7.54 4.13 -10.95
CA THR A 255 8.43 3.12 -11.53
C THR A 255 9.21 3.65 -12.72
N LEU A 256 10.16 2.87 -13.24
CA LEU A 256 11.05 3.24 -14.35
C LEU A 256 11.90 4.49 -14.04
N MET A 257 12.45 4.55 -12.82
CA MET A 257 13.30 5.65 -12.35
C MET A 257 14.79 5.26 -12.44
N PHE A 258 15.52 5.93 -13.32
CA PHE A 258 16.92 5.62 -13.66
C PHE A 258 17.91 6.68 -13.15
N GLU A 259 17.48 7.89 -12.83
CA GLU A 259 18.38 8.97 -12.41
C GLU A 259 17.97 9.60 -11.07
N PRO A 260 18.92 10.01 -10.20
CA PRO A 260 18.60 10.68 -8.94
C PRO A 260 17.76 11.96 -9.10
N ALA A 261 17.97 12.72 -10.18
CA ALA A 261 17.21 13.95 -10.43
C ALA A 261 15.72 13.69 -10.64
N GLN A 262 15.35 12.52 -11.20
CA GLN A 262 13.95 12.13 -11.35
C GLN A 262 13.28 11.99 -9.99
N THR A 263 13.98 11.45 -8.98
CA THR A 263 13.44 11.31 -7.61
C THR A 263 13.04 12.65 -7.03
N ALA A 264 13.89 13.68 -7.15
CA ALA A 264 13.60 15.01 -6.62
C ALA A 264 12.33 15.63 -7.27
N LEU A 265 12.16 15.43 -8.58
CA LEU A 265 10.98 15.88 -9.30
C LEU A 265 9.72 15.08 -8.92
N ALA A 266 9.84 13.74 -8.86
CA ALA A 266 8.74 12.85 -8.49
C ALA A 266 8.16 13.18 -7.12
N LEU A 267 8.99 13.61 -6.15
CA LEU A 267 8.53 14.03 -4.83
C LEU A 267 7.53 15.19 -4.85
N GLN A 268 7.53 16.03 -5.89
CA GLN A 268 6.52 17.09 -6.06
C GLN A 268 5.10 16.53 -6.24
N ALA A 269 4.97 15.32 -6.79
CA ALA A 269 3.71 14.61 -6.94
C ALA A 269 3.35 13.74 -5.72
N ARG A 270 4.06 13.88 -4.59
CA ARG A 270 3.79 13.23 -3.29
C ARG A 270 3.57 11.71 -3.39
N PRO A 271 4.47 10.96 -4.06
CA PRO A 271 4.33 9.53 -4.18
C PRO A 271 4.46 8.84 -2.83
N TYR A 272 3.81 7.69 -2.70
CA TYR A 272 3.95 6.81 -1.55
C TYR A 272 5.24 5.98 -1.63
N PHE A 273 5.62 5.54 -2.84
CA PHE A 273 6.87 4.85 -3.12
C PHE A 273 7.56 5.36 -4.39
N ILE A 274 8.87 5.18 -4.48
CA ILE A 274 9.67 5.42 -5.69
C ILE A 274 10.57 4.20 -5.93
N ASN A 275 10.29 3.45 -6.99
CA ASN A 275 11.06 2.30 -7.42
C ASN A 275 12.16 2.70 -8.41
N SER A 276 13.41 2.64 -7.94
CA SER A 276 14.61 2.91 -8.75
C SER A 276 15.19 1.64 -9.37
N PHE A 277 15.46 1.65 -10.67
CA PHE A 277 15.93 0.48 -11.42
C PHE A 277 17.47 0.37 -11.39
N ILE A 278 18.01 -0.06 -10.25
CA ILE A 278 19.47 -0.02 -9.97
C ILE A 278 20.31 -0.85 -10.95
N ARG A 279 19.89 -2.08 -11.28
CA ARG A 279 20.64 -2.92 -12.24
C ARG A 279 20.76 -2.28 -13.62
N HIS A 280 19.71 -1.60 -14.07
CA HIS A 280 19.69 -0.96 -15.39
C HIS A 280 20.61 0.28 -15.42
N ARG A 281 20.73 1.01 -14.30
CA ARG A 281 21.73 2.09 -14.17
C ARG A 281 23.15 1.56 -14.38
N LEU A 282 23.48 0.43 -13.76
CA LEU A 282 24.81 -0.20 -13.88
C LEU A 282 25.13 -0.73 -15.28
N MET A 283 24.11 -1.07 -16.08
CA MET A 283 24.30 -1.56 -17.46
C MET A 283 24.42 -0.42 -18.47
N GLN A 284 24.07 0.81 -18.09
CA GLN A 284 24.12 2.01 -18.96
C GLN A 284 25.36 2.88 -18.70
N SER A 285 26.09 2.63 -17.61
CA SER A 285 27.33 3.31 -17.22
C SER A 285 28.58 2.72 -17.87
#